data_AF-A0A1D6HG95-F1
#
_entry.id   AF-A0A1D6HG95-F1
#
_cell.length_a   1.000
_cell.length_b   1.000
_cell.length_c   1.000
_cell.angle_alpha   90.00
_cell.angle_beta   90.00
_cell.angle_gamma   90.00
#
_symmetry.space_group_name_H-M   'P 1'
#
loop_
_entity.id
_entity.type
_entity.pdbx_description
1 polymer ?
#
loop_
_entity_poly.entity_id
_entity_poly.type
_entity_poly.pdbx_seq_one_letter_code
_entity_poly.pdbx_strand_id
1 'polypeptide(L)'
;MSIVVASEVATALASRGAVVALESTIICHGMPYPKNLQMAMEVEAIIRDNGAIPATIAVLDGVPHVGLNNEQLKRLAISGRQFQKTARRDIVHVIASGGNGATTVSATMFFAHKVGIPVFVTGGIGGVHRHGEQSKQLHIAYLFCYALTVDTGRNSLYLNCYDLPLSI
;
A
#
# COMPACT_ATOMS: atom_id res chain seq x y z
N MET A 1 -17.20 2.48 9.59
CA MET A 1 -16.36 3.13 8.56
C MET A 1 -16.57 2.39 7.26
N SER A 2 -17.12 3.04 6.25
CA SER A 2 -17.29 2.44 4.92
C SER A 2 -15.95 2.44 4.18
N ILE A 3 -15.63 1.35 3.48
CA ILE A 3 -14.47 1.24 2.59
C ILE A 3 -15.03 1.00 1.19
N VAL A 4 -14.63 1.84 0.24
CA VAL A 4 -14.97 1.64 -1.17
C VAL A 4 -13.99 0.64 -1.76
N VAL A 5 -14.49 -0.46 -2.28
CA VAL A 5 -13.68 -1.49 -2.94
C VAL A 5 -13.99 -1.45 -4.44
N ALA A 6 -12.97 -1.32 -5.28
CA ALA A 6 -13.16 -1.34 -6.73
C ALA A 6 -13.83 -2.64 -7.18
N SER A 7 -14.70 -2.55 -8.19
CA SER A 7 -15.48 -3.71 -8.66
C SER A 7 -14.62 -4.89 -9.09
N GLU A 8 -13.47 -4.65 -9.75
CA GLU A 8 -12.53 -5.71 -10.13
C GLU A 8 -11.90 -6.41 -8.91
N VAL A 9 -11.57 -5.65 -7.86
CA VAL A 9 -11.03 -6.18 -6.61
C VAL A 9 -12.09 -7.00 -5.88
N ALA A 10 -13.31 -6.46 -5.75
CA ALA A 10 -14.42 -7.17 -5.13
C ALA A 10 -14.74 -8.48 -5.87
N THR A 11 -14.70 -8.47 -7.20
CA THR A 11 -14.95 -9.64 -8.05
C THR A 11 -13.87 -10.70 -7.85
N ALA A 12 -12.59 -10.31 -7.86
CA ALA A 12 -11.48 -11.22 -7.61
C ALA A 12 -11.54 -11.83 -6.20
N LEU A 13 -11.86 -11.04 -5.17
CA LEU A 13 -12.03 -11.55 -3.82
C LEU A 13 -13.18 -12.55 -3.70
N ALA A 14 -14.33 -12.26 -4.33
CA ALA A 14 -15.49 -13.15 -4.34
C ALA A 14 -15.20 -14.49 -5.04
N SER A 15 -14.37 -14.48 -6.09
CA SER A 15 -13.96 -15.68 -6.82
C SER A 15 -12.73 -16.38 -6.23
N ARG A 16 -12.20 -15.92 -5.09
CA ARG A 16 -10.93 -16.39 -4.50
C ARG A 16 -9.73 -16.22 -5.44
N GLY A 17 -9.80 -15.26 -6.36
CA GLY A 17 -8.70 -14.85 -7.21
C GLY A 17 -7.61 -14.08 -6.44
N ALA A 18 -6.43 -13.98 -7.06
CA ALA A 18 -5.30 -13.29 -6.47
C ALA A 18 -5.47 -11.76 -6.50
N VAL A 19 -5.34 -11.11 -5.35
CA VAL A 19 -5.32 -9.65 -5.22
C VAL A 19 -4.06 -9.23 -4.47
N VAL A 20 -3.38 -8.20 -4.97
CA VAL A 20 -2.16 -7.65 -4.38
C VAL A 20 -2.40 -6.21 -3.96
N ALA A 21 -2.35 -5.93 -2.66
CA ALA A 21 -2.45 -4.58 -2.15
C ALA A 21 -1.16 -3.77 -2.44
N LEU A 22 -1.31 -2.49 -2.76
CA LEU A 22 -0.23 -1.54 -3.00
C LEU A 22 -0.41 -0.28 -2.14
N GLU A 23 0.68 0.26 -1.59
CA GLU A 23 0.65 1.50 -0.83
C GLU A 23 0.73 2.74 -1.72
N SER A 24 0.15 3.85 -1.27
CA SER A 24 0.16 5.13 -2.02
C SER A 24 1.21 6.12 -1.53
N THR A 25 1.89 5.86 -0.41
CA THR A 25 2.94 6.75 0.11
C THR A 25 4.10 6.88 -0.87
N ILE A 26 4.58 5.78 -1.47
CA ILE A 26 5.64 5.82 -2.48
C ILE A 26 5.29 6.72 -3.69
N ILE A 27 4.00 6.78 -4.06
CA ILE A 27 3.51 7.59 -5.18
C ILE A 27 3.50 9.09 -4.79
N CYS A 28 3.01 9.43 -3.60
CA CYS A 28 2.91 10.84 -3.18
C CYS A 28 4.21 11.44 -2.62
N HIS A 29 5.02 10.63 -1.93
CA HIS A 29 6.13 11.07 -1.10
C HIS A 29 7.48 10.47 -1.50
N GLY A 30 7.49 9.39 -2.28
CA GLY A 30 8.71 8.65 -2.64
C GLY A 30 9.34 9.09 -3.96
N MET A 31 8.53 9.53 -4.94
CA MET A 31 9.00 9.85 -6.29
C MET A 31 8.37 11.15 -6.80
N PRO A 32 9.07 11.94 -7.64
CA PRO A 32 8.51 13.12 -8.27
C PRO A 32 7.58 12.76 -9.44
N TYR A 33 6.60 13.62 -9.72
CA TYR A 33 5.82 13.55 -10.95
C TYR A 33 6.68 13.89 -12.18
N PRO A 34 6.53 13.20 -13.33
CA PRO A 34 5.57 12.12 -13.64
C PRO A 34 6.05 10.70 -13.30
N LYS A 35 7.28 10.54 -12.77
CA LYS A 35 7.88 9.22 -12.51
C LYS A 35 7.07 8.41 -11.51
N ASN A 36 6.46 9.05 -10.52
CA ASN A 36 5.59 8.39 -9.55
C ASN A 36 4.36 7.71 -10.21
N LEU A 37 3.70 8.37 -11.15
CA LEU A 37 2.56 7.84 -11.88
C LEU A 37 3.00 6.71 -12.81
N GLN A 38 4.09 6.92 -13.54
CA GLN A 38 4.66 5.90 -14.43
C GLN A 38 4.98 4.62 -13.67
N MET A 39 5.71 4.74 -12.55
CA MET A 39 6.05 3.60 -11.70
C MET A 39 4.78 2.89 -11.18
N ALA A 40 3.79 3.63 -10.70
CA ALA A 40 2.55 3.03 -10.21
C ALA A 40 1.84 2.22 -11.30
N MET A 41 1.74 2.77 -12.52
CA MET A 41 1.13 2.09 -13.67
C MET A 41 1.94 0.86 -14.10
N GLU A 42 3.27 0.94 -14.12
CA GLU A 42 4.16 -0.18 -14.45
C GLU A 42 4.01 -1.32 -13.43
N VAL A 43 3.96 -1.01 -12.14
CA VAL A 43 3.75 -2.02 -11.09
C VAL A 43 2.38 -2.67 -11.19
N GLU A 44 1.31 -1.89 -11.43
CA GLU A 44 -0.02 -2.44 -11.65
C GLU A 44 -0.07 -3.35 -12.89
N ALA A 45 0.62 -2.99 -13.98
CA ALA A 45 0.73 -3.82 -15.17
C ALA A 45 1.45 -5.16 -14.88
N ILE A 46 2.60 -5.12 -14.19
CA ILE A 46 3.35 -6.33 -13.82
C ILE A 46 2.49 -7.30 -13.00
N ILE A 47 1.68 -6.79 -12.06
CA ILE A 47 0.78 -7.61 -11.24
C ILE A 47 -0.28 -8.29 -12.11
N ARG A 48 -0.86 -7.55 -13.07
CA ARG A 48 -1.85 -8.09 -14.02
C ARG A 48 -1.24 -9.13 -14.95
N ASP A 49 -0.03 -8.90 -15.45
CA ASP A 49 0.70 -9.83 -16.31
C ASP A 49 1.01 -11.16 -15.59
N ASN A 50 1.11 -11.13 -14.25
CA ASN A 50 1.28 -12.31 -13.41
C ASN A 50 -0.07 -12.92 -12.93
N GLY A 51 -1.20 -12.49 -13.49
CA GLY A 51 -2.52 -13.08 -13.23
C GLY A 51 -3.18 -12.65 -11.92
N ALA A 52 -2.72 -11.56 -11.30
CA ALA A 52 -3.32 -11.00 -10.09
C ALA A 52 -3.95 -9.62 -10.34
N ILE A 53 -4.86 -9.20 -9.46
CA ILE A 53 -5.47 -7.87 -9.52
C ILE A 53 -4.74 -6.93 -8.56
N PRO A 54 -4.17 -5.81 -9.02
CA PRO A 54 -3.58 -4.82 -8.15
C PRO A 54 -4.67 -4.02 -7.43
N ALA A 55 -4.41 -3.68 -6.17
CA ALA A 55 -5.29 -2.87 -5.34
C ALA A 55 -4.50 -1.76 -4.66
N THR A 56 -4.23 -0.67 -5.38
CA THR A 56 -3.67 0.55 -4.78
C THR A 56 -4.65 1.14 -3.78
N ILE A 57 -4.18 1.43 -2.56
CA ILE A 57 -5.01 1.89 -1.45
C ILE A 57 -4.69 3.35 -1.12
N ALA A 58 -5.72 4.17 -0.92
CA ALA A 58 -5.60 5.55 -0.46
C ALA A 58 -6.88 5.99 0.27
N VAL A 59 -6.83 7.12 0.99
CA VAL A 59 -8.03 7.82 1.48
C VAL A 59 -8.29 9.00 0.56
N LEU A 60 -9.46 9.04 -0.07
CA LEU A 60 -9.89 10.12 -0.96
C LEU A 60 -11.08 10.82 -0.33
N ASP A 61 -10.93 12.12 -0.06
CA ASP A 61 -11.98 12.99 0.48
C ASP A 61 -12.70 12.36 1.70
N GLY A 62 -11.89 11.83 2.64
CA GLY A 62 -12.35 11.16 3.85
C GLY A 62 -12.77 9.69 3.69
N VAL A 63 -12.74 9.15 2.48
CA VAL A 63 -13.23 7.79 2.18
C VAL A 63 -12.07 6.86 1.80
N PRO A 64 -11.82 5.78 2.56
CA PRO A 64 -10.86 4.76 2.15
C PRO A 64 -11.29 4.06 0.85
N HIS A 65 -10.36 3.98 -0.09
CA HIS A 65 -10.52 3.28 -1.36
C HIS A 65 -9.50 2.14 -1.46
N VAL A 66 -9.95 0.97 -1.89
CA VAL A 66 -9.12 -0.20 -2.19
C VAL A 66 -9.29 -0.56 -3.66
N GLY A 67 -8.22 -0.36 -4.44
CA GLY A 67 -8.25 -0.33 -5.90
C GLY A 67 -8.61 1.07 -6.38
N LEU A 68 -7.61 1.81 -6.85
CA LEU A 68 -7.81 3.12 -7.48
C LEU A 68 -7.97 2.94 -8.99
N ASN A 69 -8.81 3.76 -9.61
CA ASN A 69 -8.82 3.88 -11.07
C ASN A 69 -7.72 4.84 -11.56
N ASN A 70 -7.51 4.88 -12.88
CA ASN A 70 -6.47 5.71 -13.51
C ASN A 70 -6.55 7.20 -13.14
N GLU A 71 -7.76 7.76 -13.08
CA GLU A 71 -7.95 9.18 -12.74
C GLU A 71 -7.63 9.47 -11.26
N GLN A 72 -8.02 8.56 -10.36
CA GLN A 72 -7.69 8.65 -8.94
C GLN A 72 -6.18 8.49 -8.71
N LEU A 73 -5.54 7.54 -9.41
CA LEU A 73 -4.10 7.32 -9.35
C LEU A 73 -3.33 8.55 -9.87
N LYS A 74 -3.80 9.14 -10.98
CA LYS A 74 -3.25 10.37 -11.55
C LYS A 74 -3.43 11.57 -10.62
N ARG A 75 -4.61 11.74 -10.01
CA ARG A 75 -4.86 12.77 -8.98
C ARG A 75 -3.86 12.64 -7.84
N LEU A 76 -3.68 11.42 -7.33
CA LEU A 76 -2.76 11.13 -6.23
C LEU A 76 -1.31 11.47 -6.60
N ALA A 77 -0.87 11.11 -7.80
CA ALA A 77 0.48 11.39 -8.30
C ALA A 77 0.74 12.89 -8.53
N ILE A 78 -0.22 13.63 -9.07
CA ILE A 78 -0.10 15.08 -9.31
C ILE A 78 -0.14 15.86 -7.99
N SER A 79 -1.08 15.53 -7.09
CA SER A 79 -1.22 16.21 -5.80
C SER A 79 -0.04 15.94 -4.85
N GLY A 80 0.62 14.78 -4.98
CA GLY A 80 1.86 14.48 -4.26
C GLY A 80 1.73 14.70 -2.75
N ARG A 81 2.60 15.54 -2.18
CA ARG A 81 2.66 15.84 -0.74
C ARG A 81 1.42 16.55 -0.17
N GLN A 82 0.48 17.01 -1.00
CA GLN A 82 -0.82 17.49 -0.53
C GLN A 82 -1.66 16.36 0.09
N PHE A 83 -1.41 15.11 -0.28
CA PHE A 83 -1.96 13.94 0.41
C PHE A 83 -1.18 13.70 1.70
N GLN A 84 -1.87 13.71 2.84
CA GLN A 84 -1.25 13.44 4.13
C GLN A 84 -0.65 12.04 4.15
N LYS A 85 0.63 11.92 4.53
CA LYS A 85 1.24 10.61 4.79
C LYS A 85 0.52 9.96 5.98
N THR A 86 -0.19 8.87 5.73
CA THR A 86 -1.18 8.30 6.64
C THR A 86 -0.72 6.92 7.12
N ALA A 87 -0.29 6.84 8.38
CA ALA A 87 -0.09 5.57 9.08
C ALA A 87 -1.38 5.16 9.80
N ARG A 88 -1.41 3.93 10.36
CA ARG A 88 -2.60 3.38 11.02
C ARG A 88 -3.20 4.31 12.09
N ARG A 89 -2.35 5.01 12.85
CA ARG A 89 -2.78 5.96 13.88
C ARG A 89 -3.44 7.23 13.32
N ASP A 90 -3.15 7.57 12.07
CA ASP A 90 -3.62 8.81 11.42
C ASP A 90 -4.97 8.60 10.70
N ILE A 91 -5.37 7.34 10.43
CA ILE A 91 -6.57 6.98 9.67
C ILE A 91 -7.82 7.70 10.17
N VAL A 92 -8.06 7.67 11.48
CA VAL A 92 -9.26 8.27 12.07
C VAL A 92 -9.30 9.77 11.83
N HIS A 93 -8.16 10.45 11.96
CA HIS A 93 -8.08 11.89 11.76
C HIS A 93 -8.34 12.28 10.30
N VAL A 94 -7.69 11.61 9.34
CA VAL A 94 -7.86 11.91 7.90
C VAL A 94 -9.30 11.67 7.45
N ILE A 95 -9.93 10.61 7.94
CA ILE A 95 -11.32 10.30 7.60
C ILE A 95 -12.28 11.31 8.22
N ALA A 96 -12.12 11.61 9.51
CA ALA A 96 -12.99 12.55 10.22
C ALA A 96 -12.91 13.97 9.67
N SER A 97 -11.76 14.38 9.10
CA SER A 97 -11.58 15.69 8.50
C SER A 97 -12.02 15.77 7.03
N GLY A 98 -12.49 14.68 6.41
CA GLY A 98 -12.76 14.66 4.97
C GLY A 98 -11.49 14.79 4.12
N GLY A 99 -10.32 14.48 4.68
CA GLY A 99 -9.02 14.73 4.08
C GLY A 99 -8.59 13.68 3.06
N ASN A 100 -7.48 13.98 2.37
CA ASN A 100 -6.82 13.09 1.43
C ASN A 100 -5.58 12.46 2.08
N GLY A 101 -5.46 11.14 2.04
CA GLY A 101 -4.42 10.37 2.72
C GLY A 101 -3.70 9.39 1.82
N ALA A 102 -2.38 9.54 1.70
CA ALA A 102 -1.50 8.55 1.10
C ALA A 102 -1.13 7.51 2.17
N THR A 103 -1.59 6.27 2.02
CA THR A 103 -1.41 5.23 3.02
C THR A 103 0.03 4.72 3.02
N THR A 104 0.63 4.64 4.20
CA THR A 104 1.89 3.91 4.43
C THR A 104 1.60 2.42 4.55
N VAL A 105 2.64 1.58 4.50
CA VAL A 105 2.61 0.14 4.87
C VAL A 105 1.59 -0.18 5.97
N SER A 106 1.67 0.50 7.12
CA SER A 106 0.79 0.22 8.27
C SER A 106 -0.71 0.46 8.01
N ALA A 107 -1.05 1.51 7.26
CA ALA A 107 -2.44 1.83 6.92
C ALA A 107 -2.94 0.96 5.76
N THR A 108 -2.07 0.69 4.77
CA THR A 108 -2.36 -0.20 3.65
C THR A 108 -2.68 -1.60 4.15
N MET A 109 -1.84 -2.18 5.02
CA MET A 109 -2.10 -3.49 5.64
C MET A 109 -3.41 -3.50 6.43
N PHE A 110 -3.73 -2.43 7.14
CA PHE A 110 -4.99 -2.33 7.89
C PHE A 110 -6.21 -2.40 6.96
N PHE A 111 -6.23 -1.62 5.87
CA PHE A 111 -7.33 -1.65 4.91
C PHE A 111 -7.39 -2.95 4.12
N ALA A 112 -6.24 -3.47 3.67
CA ALA A 112 -6.13 -4.75 2.96
C ALA A 112 -6.71 -5.90 3.80
N HIS A 113 -6.31 -6.02 5.06
CA HIS A 113 -6.84 -7.01 5.99
C HIS A 113 -8.36 -6.83 6.20
N LYS A 114 -8.84 -5.59 6.31
CA LYS A 114 -10.27 -5.31 6.49
C LYS A 114 -11.14 -5.76 5.31
N VAL A 115 -10.57 -5.86 4.11
CA VAL A 115 -11.28 -6.33 2.91
C VAL A 115 -10.88 -7.75 2.48
N GLY A 116 -10.06 -8.45 3.27
CA GLY A 116 -9.67 -9.84 2.99
C GLY A 116 -8.58 -10.01 1.94
N ILE A 117 -7.73 -9.01 1.69
CA ILE A 117 -6.54 -9.13 0.84
C ILE A 117 -5.35 -9.60 1.70
N PRO A 118 -4.78 -10.80 1.45
CA PRO A 118 -3.71 -11.34 2.29
C PRO A 118 -2.29 -10.97 1.84
N VAL A 119 -2.13 -10.43 0.63
CA VAL A 119 -0.82 -10.12 0.02
C VAL A 119 -0.67 -8.61 -0.18
N PHE A 120 0.49 -8.09 0.20
CA PHE A 120 0.85 -6.67 0.06
C PHE A 120 2.28 -6.55 -0.47
N VAL A 121 2.49 -5.65 -1.45
CA VAL A 121 3.79 -5.35 -2.03
C VAL A 121 4.20 -3.90 -1.74
N THR A 122 5.46 -3.69 -1.35
CA THR A 122 6.06 -2.37 -1.14
C THR A 122 7.50 -2.31 -1.67
N GLY A 123 8.00 -1.10 -1.95
CA GLY A 123 9.40 -0.87 -2.32
C GLY A 123 10.40 -1.08 -1.17
N GLY A 124 9.94 -1.07 0.07
CA GLY A 124 10.74 -1.27 1.27
C GLY A 124 9.89 -1.32 2.53
N ILE A 125 10.20 -2.22 3.46
CA ILE A 125 9.66 -2.14 4.83
C ILE A 125 10.50 -1.12 5.61
N GLY A 126 9.87 -0.12 6.23
CA GLY A 126 10.58 0.83 7.10
C GLY A 126 11.32 0.08 8.21
N GLY A 127 12.60 0.40 8.44
CA GLY A 127 13.45 -0.21 9.46
C GLY A 127 14.08 0.84 10.39
N VAL A 128 14.81 0.37 11.41
CA VAL A 128 15.53 1.26 12.33
C VAL A 128 16.61 2.01 11.55
N HIS A 129 16.58 3.34 11.57
CA HIS A 129 17.67 4.14 11.02
C HIS A 129 18.98 3.79 11.74
N ARG A 130 20.07 3.60 11.00
CA ARG A 130 21.43 3.66 11.57
C ARG A 130 21.49 5.02 12.31
N HIS A 131 21.72 5.02 13.62
CA HIS A 131 21.57 6.14 14.60
C HIS A 131 20.19 6.34 15.28
N GLY A 132 19.34 5.31 15.34
CA GLY A 132 18.02 5.34 15.99
C GLY A 132 17.97 5.71 17.49
N GLU A 133 19.10 5.85 18.18
CA GLU A 133 19.14 6.40 19.55
C GLU A 133 18.81 7.91 19.60
N GLN A 134 18.95 8.64 18.48
CA GLN A 134 18.75 10.10 18.45
C GLN A 134 17.53 10.56 17.64
N SER A 135 16.84 9.67 16.91
CA SER A 135 15.67 10.02 16.11
C SER A 135 14.49 9.07 16.39
N LYS A 136 13.42 9.61 16.99
CA LYS A 136 12.19 8.91 17.39
C LYS A 136 11.30 8.50 16.21
N GLN A 137 11.83 7.82 15.20
CA GLN A 137 11.04 7.29 14.08
C GLN A 137 11.28 5.78 13.94
N LEU A 138 10.51 5.03 14.74
CA LEU A 138 10.46 3.57 14.74
C LEU A 138 9.14 3.15 14.07
N HIS A 139 9.20 2.64 12.84
CA HIS A 139 8.02 2.09 12.14
C HIS A 139 8.15 0.57 12.07
N ILE A 140 7.94 -0.13 13.19
CA ILE A 140 7.83 -1.59 13.21
C ILE A 140 6.46 -1.97 12.64
N ALA A 141 6.44 -2.51 11.42
CA ALA A 141 5.24 -3.14 10.87
C ALA A 141 5.11 -4.55 11.47
N TYR A 142 4.18 -4.74 12.39
CA TYR A 142 3.80 -6.07 12.88
C TYR A 142 3.19 -6.88 11.73
N LEU A 143 3.83 -8.00 11.42
CA LEU A 143 3.63 -8.85 10.26
C LEU A 143 2.45 -9.82 10.50
N PHE A 144 1.28 -9.52 9.93
CA PHE A 144 0.21 -10.52 9.72
C PHE A 144 -0.47 -10.39 8.33
N CYS A 145 0.27 -9.83 7.37
CA CYS A 145 0.11 -10.09 5.94
C CYS A 145 1.52 -10.47 5.45
N TYR A 146 1.63 -11.43 4.53
CA TYR A 146 2.91 -11.72 3.90
C TYR A 146 3.33 -10.47 3.13
N ALA A 147 4.22 -9.68 3.73
CA ALA A 147 4.76 -8.48 3.10
C ALA A 147 5.86 -8.93 2.14
N LEU A 148 5.58 -8.88 0.84
CA LEU A 148 6.59 -9.07 -0.18
C LEU A 148 7.25 -7.70 -0.42
N THR A 149 8.54 -7.60 -0.12
CA THR A 149 9.32 -6.38 -0.40
C THR A 149 9.99 -6.55 -1.76
N VAL A 150 9.78 -5.60 -2.67
CA VAL A 150 10.50 -5.53 -3.95
C VAL A 150 11.49 -4.37 -3.87
N ASP A 151 12.76 -4.68 -3.58
CA ASP A 151 13.85 -3.69 -3.57
C ASP A 151 14.32 -3.42 -5.01
N THR A 152 14.33 -2.15 -5.42
CA THR A 152 14.76 -1.69 -6.75
C THR A 152 16.28 -1.74 -6.98
N GLY A 153 17.07 -2.20 -5.99
CA GLY A 153 18.54 -2.12 -6.03
C GLY A 153 19.28 -3.21 -6.79
N ARG A 154 18.74 -4.43 -6.95
CA ARG A 154 19.36 -5.57 -7.65
C ARG A 154 18.28 -6.57 -8.05
N ASN A 155 18.35 -7.12 -9.27
CA ASN A 155 17.55 -8.27 -9.72
C ASN A 155 17.50 -9.36 -8.63
N SER A 156 16.43 -9.42 -7.83
CA SER A 156 16.04 -10.59 -7.02
C SER A 156 14.64 -10.38 -6.43
N LEU A 157 13.66 -11.11 -6.98
CA LEU A 157 12.41 -11.44 -6.29
C LEU A 157 12.76 -12.40 -5.14
N TYR A 158 12.85 -11.90 -3.91
CA TYR A 158 12.94 -12.79 -2.75
C TYR A 158 11.53 -13.21 -2.32
N LEU A 159 11.02 -14.27 -2.96
CA LEU A 159 10.08 -15.19 -2.33
C LEU A 159 10.87 -16.00 -1.31
N ASN A 160 10.76 -15.66 -0.02
CA ASN A 160 11.14 -16.59 1.04
C ASN A 160 9.98 -16.74 2.02
N CYS A 161 8.96 -17.43 1.54
CA CYS A 161 8.01 -18.12 2.40
C CYS A 161 8.64 -19.45 2.83
N TYR A 162 9.56 -19.49 3.79
CA TYR A 162 9.81 -20.70 4.60
C TYR A 162 10.53 -20.34 5.91
N ASP A 163 10.05 -20.98 6.97
CA ASP A 163 10.63 -21.16 8.31
C ASP A 163 10.48 -20.03 9.34
N LEU A 164 9.45 -20.13 10.19
CA LEU A 164 9.59 -20.52 11.61
C LEU A 164 8.22 -20.45 12.36
N PRO A 165 8.04 -21.21 13.46
CA PRO A 165 6.83 -21.97 13.74
C PRO A 165 5.75 -21.19 14.49
N LEU A 166 4.51 -21.62 14.27
CA LEU A 166 3.39 -21.38 15.17
C LEU A 166 3.71 -22.02 16.53
N SER A 167 3.91 -21.19 17.53
CA SER A 167 3.72 -21.54 18.94
C SER A 167 2.79 -20.48 19.54
N ILE A 168 1.73 -21.00 20.17
CA ILE A 168 0.54 -20.33 20.74
C ILE A 168 0.88 -19.11 21.59
#